data_AF-A0A0B9GM78-F1
#
_entry.id   AF-A0A0B9GM78-F1
#
_cell.length_a   1.000
_cell.length_b   1.000
_cell.length_c   1.000
_cell.angle_alpha   90.00
_cell.angle_beta   90.00
_cell.angle_gamma   90.00
#
_symmetry.space_group_name_H-M   'P 1'
#
loop_
_entity.id
_entity.type
_entity.pdbx_description
1 polymer ?
#
loop_
_entity_poly.entity_id
_entity_poly.type
_entity_poly.pdbx_seq_one_letter_code
_entity_poly.pdbx_strand_id
1 'polypeptide(L)'
;MKHLHLVIFALFLYLGLFWPDMDKQLMSLLHHRSMITHSPLLPVLVLVLLRSKYAKPIAAGLSAGISIHLAADALSPMGGYSQIYLPAPFKASIGATESLLWLGLNAVAGYFLALRLLRAHSKTIPFIYLLAAGGYALYLKDDMRPWLACLAIFLIPFLFDKAKSKLRRIA
;
A
#
# COMPACT_ATOMS: atom_id res chain seq x y z
N MET A 1 19.76 11.46 12.53
CA MET A 1 19.03 11.50 11.24
C MET A 1 18.21 10.23 10.94
N LYS A 2 18.73 9.01 11.21
CA LYS A 2 18.00 7.75 10.98
C LYS A 2 16.65 7.66 11.71
N HIS A 3 16.60 8.08 12.98
CA HIS A 3 15.34 8.11 13.75
C HIS A 3 14.31 9.08 13.17
N LEU A 4 14.73 10.24 12.65
CA LEU A 4 13.84 11.19 12.00
C LEU A 4 13.18 10.59 10.75
N HIS A 5 13.90 9.78 9.97
CA HIS A 5 13.30 9.07 8.83
C HIS A 5 12.20 8.11 9.26
N LEU A 6 12.35 7.43 10.40
CA LEU A 6 11.32 6.53 10.94
C LEU A 6 10.11 7.31 11.45
N VAL A 7 10.31 8.48 12.07
CA VAL A 7 9.21 9.37 12.50
C VAL A 7 8.43 9.87 11.28
N ILE A 8 9.12 10.37 10.26
CA ILE A 8 8.49 10.82 9.01
C ILE A 8 7.78 9.65 8.33
N PHE A 9 8.42 8.49 8.26
CA PHE A 9 7.80 7.27 7.71
C PHE A 9 6.50 6.93 8.44
N ALA A 10 6.50 6.89 9.78
CA ALA A 10 5.32 6.54 10.57
C ALA A 10 4.17 7.56 10.38
N LEU A 11 4.50 8.86 10.37
CA LEU A 11 3.53 9.92 10.09
C LEU A 11 2.88 9.75 8.72
N PHE A 12 3.69 9.55 7.68
CA PHE A 12 3.19 9.42 6.31
C PHE A 12 2.58 8.04 6.02
N LEU A 13 2.91 7.01 6.80
CA LEU A 13 2.18 5.76 6.82
C LEU A 13 0.75 6.00 7.30
N TYR A 14 0.60 6.68 8.44
CA TYR A 14 -0.73 7.03 8.95
C TYR A 14 -1.54 7.81 7.89
N LEU A 15 -0.96 8.84 7.28
CA LEU A 15 -1.62 9.57 6.19
C LEU A 15 -1.96 8.68 4.98
N GLY A 16 -1.06 7.76 4.63
CA GLY A 16 -1.26 6.79 3.55
C GLY A 16 -2.42 5.83 3.79
N LEU A 17 -2.78 5.54 5.05
CA LEU A 17 -3.94 4.71 5.38
C LEU A 17 -5.26 5.35 4.94
N PHE A 18 -5.32 6.69 4.85
CA PHE A 18 -6.53 7.43 4.50
C PHE A 18 -6.48 8.02 3.09
N TRP A 19 -5.30 8.05 2.45
CA TRP A 19 -5.13 8.61 1.12
C TRP A 19 -6.07 8.00 0.06
N PRO A 20 -6.25 6.67 -0.04
CA PRO A 20 -7.10 6.10 -1.09
C PRO A 20 -8.54 6.65 -1.07
N ASP A 21 -9.08 6.83 0.14
CA ASP A 21 -10.43 7.33 0.40
C ASP A 21 -10.59 8.85 0.17
N MET A 22 -9.54 9.58 -0.18
CA MET A 22 -9.66 10.98 -0.62
C MET A 22 -10.47 11.11 -1.92
N ASP A 23 -10.64 10.02 -2.68
CA ASP A 23 -11.53 10.01 -3.83
C ASP A 23 -12.97 10.40 -3.48
N LYS A 24 -13.45 10.06 -2.27
CA LYS A 24 -14.79 10.40 -1.75
C LYS A 24 -15.03 11.91 -1.67
N GLN A 25 -13.98 12.71 -1.51
CA GLN A 25 -14.09 14.17 -1.51
C GLN A 25 -14.20 14.75 -2.93
N LEU A 26 -13.80 13.98 -3.95
CA LEU A 26 -13.74 14.38 -5.35
C LEU A 26 -14.58 13.43 -6.22
N MET A 27 -15.75 13.00 -5.73
CA MET A 27 -16.59 11.99 -6.40
C MET A 27 -16.95 12.33 -7.84
N SER A 28 -17.17 13.61 -8.13
CA SER A 28 -17.47 14.08 -9.48
C SER A 28 -16.32 13.88 -10.46
N LEU A 29 -15.09 13.73 -9.98
CA LEU A 29 -13.87 13.59 -10.80
C LEU A 29 -13.26 12.20 -10.71
N LEU A 30 -13.15 11.62 -9.52
CA LEU A 30 -12.34 10.42 -9.28
C LEU A 30 -13.17 9.13 -9.20
N HIS A 31 -14.46 9.24 -8.87
CA HIS A 31 -15.34 8.12 -8.50
C HIS A 31 -14.83 7.34 -7.27
N HIS A 32 -15.69 6.55 -6.63
CA HIS A 32 -15.28 5.75 -5.46
C HIS A 32 -14.34 4.65 -5.92
N ARG A 33 -13.29 4.42 -5.12
CA ARG A 33 -12.20 3.49 -5.41
C ARG A 33 -11.52 3.85 -6.74
N SER A 34 -11.11 5.10 -6.83
CA SER A 34 -10.43 5.63 -8.01
C SER A 34 -9.12 4.89 -8.24
N MET A 35 -8.89 4.46 -9.48
CA MET A 35 -7.63 3.85 -9.91
C MET A 35 -6.40 4.74 -9.58
N ILE A 36 -6.60 6.07 -9.53
CA ILE A 36 -5.55 7.04 -9.20
C ILE A 36 -5.18 6.95 -7.71
N THR A 37 -6.16 7.09 -6.80
CA THR A 37 -5.90 7.13 -5.35
C THR A 37 -5.61 5.75 -4.79
N HIS A 38 -6.17 4.70 -5.40
CA HIS A 38 -5.96 3.30 -5.07
C HIS A 38 -4.74 2.72 -5.79
N SER A 39 -3.64 3.48 -5.83
CA SER A 39 -2.38 3.07 -6.44
C SER A 39 -1.17 3.73 -5.76
N PRO A 40 0.06 3.24 -5.98
CA PRO A 40 1.30 3.87 -5.55
C PRO A 40 1.65 5.17 -6.28
N LEU A 41 0.74 5.74 -7.09
CA LEU A 41 1.02 6.94 -7.88
C LEU A 41 1.43 8.12 -7.00
N LEU A 42 0.75 8.39 -5.89
CA LEU A 42 1.13 9.49 -4.99
C LEU A 42 2.57 9.33 -4.47
N PRO A 43 2.98 8.19 -3.87
CA PRO A 43 4.37 7.96 -3.51
C PRO A 43 5.37 8.17 -4.66
N VAL A 44 5.03 7.75 -5.88
CA VAL A 44 5.89 7.96 -7.06
C VAL A 44 6.00 9.45 -7.40
N LEU A 45 4.89 10.18 -7.39
CA LEU A 45 4.88 11.64 -7.61
C LEU A 45 5.71 12.36 -6.55
N VAL A 46 5.63 11.96 -5.27
CA VAL A 46 6.51 12.51 -4.22
C VAL A 46 7.98 12.32 -4.57
N LEU A 47 8.39 11.13 -5.05
CA LEU A 47 9.79 10.89 -5.41
C LEU A 47 10.27 11.74 -6.60
N VAL A 48 9.40 12.02 -7.56
CA VAL A 48 9.75 12.75 -8.78
C VAL A 48 9.72 14.26 -8.57
N LEU A 49 8.72 14.76 -7.84
CA LEU A 49 8.44 16.19 -7.70
C LEU A 49 9.13 16.80 -6.48
N LEU A 50 9.22 16.08 -5.36
CA LEU A 50 9.76 16.64 -4.13
C LEU A 50 11.29 16.56 -4.10
N ARG A 51 11.95 17.70 -4.30
CA ARG A 51 13.41 17.84 -4.21
C ARG A 51 13.87 18.04 -2.77
N SER A 52 13.65 17.03 -1.92
CA SER A 52 14.01 17.06 -0.50
C SER A 52 14.72 15.79 -0.06
N LYS A 53 15.64 15.90 0.90
CA LYS A 53 16.26 14.75 1.58
C LYS A 53 15.23 13.87 2.31
N TYR A 54 14.03 14.39 2.55
CA TYR A 54 12.92 13.67 3.16
C TYR A 54 11.95 13.01 2.16
N ALA A 55 12.15 13.17 0.84
CA ALA A 55 11.26 12.58 -0.16
C ALA A 55 11.15 11.05 -0.04
N LYS A 56 12.27 10.36 0.25
CA LYS A 56 12.31 8.91 0.43
C LYS A 56 11.49 8.43 1.64
N PRO A 57 11.69 8.94 2.88
CA PRO A 57 10.87 8.50 4.00
C PRO A 57 9.38 8.87 3.86
N ILE A 58 9.05 10.03 3.24
CA ILE A 58 7.67 10.41 2.95
C ILE A 58 7.01 9.40 2.00
N ALA A 59 7.63 9.16 0.85
CA ALA A 59 7.13 8.21 -0.13
C ALA A 59 7.04 6.78 0.44
N ALA A 60 8.04 6.36 1.22
CA ALA A 60 8.01 5.05 1.86
C ALA A 60 6.84 4.90 2.84
N GLY A 61 6.57 5.93 3.66
CA GLY A 61 5.42 5.95 4.57
C GLY A 61 4.10 5.83 3.80
N LEU A 62 3.88 6.72 2.83
CA LEU A 62 2.69 6.69 1.98
C LEU A 62 2.50 5.34 1.29
N SER A 63 3.57 4.76 0.73
CA SER A 63 3.50 3.44 0.08
C SER A 63 3.08 2.33 1.05
N ALA A 64 3.58 2.35 2.28
CA ALA A 64 3.21 1.38 3.30
C ALA A 64 1.74 1.54 3.77
N GLY A 65 1.29 2.77 4.01
CA GLY A 65 -0.09 3.05 4.41
C GLY A 65 -1.09 2.69 3.32
N ILE A 66 -0.82 3.10 2.08
CA ILE A 66 -1.65 2.74 0.92
C ILE A 66 -1.68 1.22 0.77
N SER A 67 -0.55 0.53 0.90
CA SER A 67 -0.49 -0.94 0.84
C SER A 67 -1.46 -1.62 1.83
N ILE A 68 -1.51 -1.16 3.08
CA ILE A 68 -2.43 -1.69 4.10
C ILE A 68 -3.88 -1.44 3.70
N HIS A 69 -4.21 -0.22 3.28
CA HIS A 69 -5.57 0.13 2.86
C HIS A 69 -6.04 -0.74 1.68
N LEU A 70 -5.21 -0.87 0.63
CA LEU A 70 -5.54 -1.68 -0.54
C LEU A 70 -5.68 -3.16 -0.22
N ALA A 71 -4.84 -3.69 0.68
CA ALA A 71 -4.97 -5.06 1.16
C ALA A 71 -6.31 -5.30 1.88
N ALA A 72 -6.79 -4.33 2.66
CA ALA A 72 -8.10 -4.40 3.30
C ALA A 72 -9.24 -4.33 2.27
N ASP A 73 -9.12 -3.41 1.31
CA ASP A 73 -10.15 -3.20 0.30
C ASP A 73 -10.29 -4.37 -0.66
N ALA A 74 -9.19 -5.10 -0.94
CA ALA A 74 -9.20 -6.34 -1.71
C ALA A 74 -10.04 -7.46 -1.05
N LEU A 75 -10.29 -7.40 0.26
CA LEU A 75 -11.11 -8.36 1.00
C LEU A 75 -12.59 -7.97 1.04
N SER A 76 -12.93 -6.77 0.55
CA SER A 76 -14.33 -6.37 0.41
C SER A 76 -14.98 -7.10 -0.77
N PRO A 77 -16.29 -7.41 -0.73
CA PRO A 77 -17.00 -7.95 -1.89
C PRO A 77 -16.85 -7.00 -3.09
N MET A 78 -16.49 -7.52 -4.28
CA MET A 78 -16.28 -6.73 -5.51
C MET A 78 -17.57 -6.59 -6.33
N GLY A 79 -18.46 -5.69 -5.93
CA GLY A 79 -19.74 -5.44 -6.59
C GLY A 79 -20.14 -3.96 -6.52
N GLY A 80 -20.65 -3.43 -7.63
CA GLY A 80 -21.06 -2.02 -7.72
C GLY A 80 -19.92 -1.06 -7.37
N TYR A 81 -20.18 -0.12 -6.46
CA TYR A 81 -19.23 0.93 -6.07
C TYR A 81 -17.96 0.43 -5.38
N SER A 82 -17.87 -0.85 -5.00
CA SER A 82 -16.66 -1.40 -4.39
C SER A 82 -15.61 -1.86 -5.43
N GLN A 83 -15.90 -1.74 -6.73
CA GLN A 83 -14.93 -1.99 -7.78
C GLN A 83 -14.01 -0.78 -7.99
N ILE A 84 -12.88 -0.97 -8.67
CA ILE A 84 -11.98 0.12 -9.07
C ILE A 84 -12.59 0.83 -10.28
N TYR A 85 -12.62 2.16 -10.20
CA TYR A 85 -13.15 3.02 -11.27
C TYR A 85 -12.07 3.88 -11.92
N LEU A 86 -12.24 4.08 -13.23
CA LEU A 86 -11.52 5.11 -13.97
C LEU A 86 -12.04 6.50 -13.58
N PRO A 87 -11.16 7.52 -13.53
CA PRO A 87 -11.58 8.89 -13.29
C PRO A 87 -12.45 9.43 -14.45
N ALA A 88 -13.00 10.61 -14.27
CA ALA A 88 -13.66 11.38 -15.32
C ALA A 88 -12.74 11.56 -16.54
N PRO A 89 -13.30 11.55 -17.77
CA PRO A 89 -14.73 11.53 -18.09
C PRO A 89 -15.36 10.13 -18.11
N PHE A 90 -14.57 9.06 -18.01
CA PHE A 90 -15.04 7.70 -18.23
C PHE A 90 -15.95 7.19 -17.11
N LYS A 91 -15.54 7.39 -15.85
CA LYS A 91 -16.30 6.93 -14.65
C LYS A 91 -16.81 5.50 -14.76
N ALA A 92 -16.03 4.64 -15.39
CA ALA A 92 -16.36 3.25 -15.65
C ALA A 92 -15.56 2.33 -14.72
N SER A 93 -16.20 1.25 -14.27
CA SER A 93 -15.52 0.18 -13.55
C SER A 93 -14.59 -0.58 -14.50
N ILE A 94 -13.47 -1.06 -13.98
CA ILE A 94 -12.58 -1.96 -14.73
C ILE A 94 -12.98 -3.43 -14.64
N GLY A 95 -14.04 -3.77 -13.89
CA GLY A 95 -14.48 -5.14 -13.66
C GLY A 95 -14.03 -5.70 -12.31
N ALA A 96 -14.73 -6.73 -11.82
CA ALA A 96 -14.51 -7.28 -10.48
C ALA A 96 -13.13 -7.95 -10.33
N THR A 97 -12.75 -8.78 -11.30
CA THR A 97 -11.49 -9.53 -11.29
C THR A 97 -10.31 -8.57 -11.42
N GLU A 98 -10.41 -7.62 -12.33
CA GLU A 98 -9.42 -6.58 -12.61
C GLU A 98 -9.24 -5.67 -11.38
N SER A 99 -10.33 -5.35 -10.68
CA SER A 99 -10.28 -4.59 -9.42
C SER A 99 -9.53 -5.35 -8.33
N LEU A 100 -9.80 -6.65 -8.16
CA LEU A 100 -9.10 -7.47 -7.19
C LEU A 100 -7.60 -7.55 -7.49
N LEU A 101 -7.25 -7.79 -8.77
CA LEU A 101 -5.85 -7.79 -9.22
C LEU A 101 -5.21 -6.43 -9.02
N TRP A 102 -5.90 -5.34 -9.34
CA TRP A 102 -5.41 -3.98 -9.17
C TRP A 102 -5.08 -3.70 -7.70
N LEU A 103 -6.03 -3.95 -6.79
CA LEU A 103 -5.84 -3.74 -5.35
C LEU A 103 -4.71 -4.60 -4.81
N GLY A 104 -4.70 -5.91 -5.12
CA GLY A 104 -3.70 -6.84 -4.63
C GLY A 104 -2.28 -6.55 -5.13
N LEU A 105 -2.11 -6.31 -6.44
CA LEU A 105 -0.80 -6.01 -7.02
C LEU A 105 -0.27 -4.67 -6.52
N ASN A 106 -1.11 -3.65 -6.40
CA ASN A 106 -0.70 -2.36 -5.87
C ASN A 106 -0.41 -2.40 -4.36
N ALA A 107 -1.12 -3.24 -3.59
CA ALA A 107 -0.80 -3.50 -2.20
C ALA A 107 0.60 -4.10 -2.05
N VAL A 108 0.92 -5.11 -2.84
CA VAL A 108 2.26 -5.72 -2.88
C VAL A 108 3.29 -4.69 -3.32
N ALA A 109 3.06 -3.97 -4.42
CA ALA A 109 3.98 -2.97 -4.95
C ALA A 109 4.28 -1.87 -3.92
N GLY A 110 3.28 -1.38 -3.19
CA GLY A 110 3.44 -0.39 -2.13
C GLY A 110 4.35 -0.87 -1.00
N TYR A 111 4.15 -2.09 -0.52
CA TYR A 111 5.02 -2.67 0.52
C TYR A 111 6.48 -2.79 0.05
N PHE A 112 6.71 -3.33 -1.15
CA PHE A 112 8.05 -3.48 -1.71
C PHE A 112 8.72 -2.13 -2.00
N LEU A 113 7.95 -1.12 -2.43
CA LEU A 113 8.45 0.23 -2.62
C LEU A 113 8.93 0.84 -1.28
N ALA A 114 8.16 0.67 -0.20
CA ALA A 114 8.56 1.13 1.13
C ALA A 114 9.89 0.49 1.59
N LEU A 115 10.04 -0.83 1.45
CA LEU A 115 11.29 -1.54 1.76
C LEU A 115 12.47 -1.06 0.91
N ARG A 116 12.23 -0.83 -0.39
CA ARG A 116 13.28 -0.39 -1.32
C ARG A 116 13.75 1.04 -1.04
N LEU A 117 12.85 1.93 -0.63
CA LEU A 117 13.18 3.34 -0.39
C LEU A 117 13.96 3.56 0.91
N LEU A 118 13.70 2.73 1.92
CA LEU A 118 14.32 2.81 3.24
C LEU A 118 15.03 1.50 3.62
N ARG A 119 15.89 0.98 2.72
CA ARG A 119 16.65 -0.27 2.91
C ARG A 119 17.44 -0.35 4.21
N ALA A 120 17.94 0.78 4.71
CA ALA A 120 18.66 0.84 5.99
C ALA A 120 17.79 0.43 7.20
N HIS A 121 16.48 0.40 7.02
CA HIS A 121 15.47 0.03 8.00
C HIS A 121 14.66 -1.21 7.58
N SER A 122 15.23 -2.06 6.72
CA SER A 122 14.54 -3.24 6.16
C SER A 122 14.01 -4.22 7.20
N LYS A 123 14.54 -4.22 8.43
CA LYS A 123 14.03 -5.00 9.56
C LYS A 123 12.95 -4.29 10.37
N THR A 124 13.02 -2.96 10.47
CA THR A 124 12.09 -2.15 11.29
C THR A 124 10.80 -1.83 10.55
N ILE A 125 10.88 -1.53 9.25
CA ILE A 125 9.70 -1.19 8.43
C ILE A 125 8.65 -2.30 8.44
N PRO A 126 9.00 -3.58 8.24
CA PRO A 126 8.01 -4.64 8.33
C PRO A 126 7.28 -4.70 9.67
N PHE A 127 7.99 -4.46 10.77
CA PHE A 127 7.39 -4.44 12.11
C PHE A 127 6.39 -3.29 12.26
N ILE A 128 6.78 -2.06 11.86
CA ILE A 128 5.88 -0.89 11.89
C ILE A 128 4.68 -1.11 10.96
N TYR A 129 4.90 -1.70 9.78
CA TYR A 129 3.85 -2.03 8.81
C TYR A 129 2.82 -2.99 9.41
N LEU A 130 3.25 -4.10 10.02
CA LEU A 130 2.35 -5.07 10.65
C LEU A 130 1.64 -4.50 11.87
N LEU A 131 2.32 -3.66 12.67
CA LEU A 131 1.72 -2.97 13.80
C LEU A 131 0.61 -2.02 13.34
N ALA A 132 0.89 -1.21 12.32
CA ALA A 132 -0.10 -0.29 11.75
C ALA A 132 -1.26 -1.03 11.08
N ALA A 133 -0.99 -2.14 10.39
CA ALA A 133 -2.03 -3.01 9.85
C ALA A 133 -2.92 -3.58 10.96
N GLY A 134 -2.34 -3.92 12.12
CA GLY A 134 -3.08 -4.42 13.27
C GLY A 134 -3.97 -3.33 13.87
N GLY A 135 -3.44 -2.12 14.01
CA GLY A 135 -4.23 -0.95 14.43
C GLY A 135 -5.37 -0.65 13.45
N TYR A 136 -5.11 -0.67 12.15
CA TYR A 136 -6.13 -0.47 11.12
C TYR A 136 -7.22 -1.56 11.18
N ALA A 137 -6.82 -2.82 11.30
CA ALA A 137 -7.71 -3.96 11.40
C ALA A 137 -8.61 -3.89 12.66
N LEU A 138 -8.04 -3.63 13.83
CA LEU A 138 -8.75 -3.61 15.11
C LEU A 138 -9.64 -2.36 15.27
N TYR A 139 -9.10 -1.17 14.98
CA TYR A 139 -9.76 0.08 15.36
C TYR A 139 -10.57 0.73 14.24
N LEU A 140 -10.31 0.40 12.97
CA LEU A 140 -11.00 1.01 11.83
C LEU A 140 -11.88 0.05 11.05
N LYS A 141 -11.55 -1.25 11.05
CA LYS A 141 -12.33 -2.27 10.32
C LYS A 141 -13.08 -3.24 11.23
N ASP A 142 -12.72 -3.32 12.51
CA ASP A 142 -13.24 -4.31 13.46
C ASP A 142 -13.18 -5.75 12.89
N ASP A 143 -12.07 -6.05 12.20
CA ASP A 143 -11.90 -7.28 11.42
C ASP A 143 -10.40 -7.58 11.23
N MET A 144 -9.97 -8.81 11.53
CA MET A 144 -8.56 -9.24 11.44
C MET A 144 -8.10 -9.66 10.05
N ARG A 145 -9.02 -9.85 9.10
CA ARG A 145 -8.68 -10.25 7.73
C ARG A 145 -7.68 -9.30 7.05
N PRO A 146 -7.81 -7.95 7.13
CA PRO A 146 -6.79 -7.02 6.63
C PRO A 146 -5.39 -7.28 7.18
N TRP A 147 -5.27 -7.57 8.47
CA TRP A 147 -3.97 -7.87 9.07
C TRP A 147 -3.37 -9.17 8.51
N LEU A 148 -4.18 -10.21 8.34
CA LEU A 148 -3.75 -11.47 7.72
C LEU A 148 -3.30 -11.27 6.25
N ALA A 149 -3.99 -10.41 5.50
CA ALA A 149 -3.58 -10.06 4.14
C ALA A 149 -2.23 -9.32 4.15
N CYS A 150 -2.03 -8.35 5.04
CA CYS A 150 -0.75 -7.68 5.23
C CYS A 150 0.36 -8.64 5.68
N LEU A 151 0.05 -9.62 6.52
CA LEU A 151 0.98 -10.68 6.92
C LEU A 151 1.41 -11.53 5.72
N ALA A 152 0.47 -11.91 4.84
CA ALA A 152 0.78 -12.65 3.62
C ALA A 152 1.73 -11.84 2.71
N ILE A 153 1.46 -10.53 2.52
CA ILE A 153 2.33 -9.63 1.75
C ILE A 153 3.73 -9.53 2.39
N PHE A 154 3.79 -9.38 3.72
CA PHE A 154 5.03 -9.34 4.49
C PHE A 154 5.91 -10.57 4.27
N LEU A 155 5.32 -11.76 4.10
CA LEU A 155 6.04 -13.02 3.94
C LEU A 155 6.65 -13.21 2.54
N ILE A 156 6.20 -12.47 1.52
CA ILE A 156 6.64 -12.62 0.12
C ILE A 156 8.17 -12.58 -0.04
N PRO A 157 8.92 -11.60 0.52
CA PRO A 157 10.38 -11.57 0.41
C PRO A 157 11.07 -12.83 0.94
N PHE A 158 10.58 -13.40 2.04
CA PHE A 158 11.18 -14.58 2.66
C PHE A 158 10.98 -15.85 1.83
N LEU A 159 9.84 -15.95 1.12
CA LEU A 159 9.57 -17.04 0.20
C LEU A 159 10.55 -17.01 -0.98
N PHE A 160 10.83 -15.82 -1.54
CA PHE A 160 11.81 -15.66 -2.61
C PHE A 160 13.24 -15.97 -2.17
N ASP A 161 13.65 -15.51 -0.99
CA ASP A 161 14.98 -15.81 -0.46
C ASP A 161 15.17 -17.31 -0.22
N LYS A 162 14.16 -17.99 0.33
CA LYS A 162 14.17 -19.44 0.50
C LYS A 162 14.28 -20.16 -0.85
N ALA A 163 13.49 -19.77 -1.85
CA ALA A 163 13.54 -20.34 -3.19
C ALA A 163 14.93 -20.17 -3.84
N LYS A 164 15.50 -18.97 -3.75
CA LYS A 164 16.84 -18.65 -4.27
C LYS A 164 17.94 -19.47 -3.57
N SER A 165 17.83 -19.64 -2.25
CA SER A 165 18.78 -20.46 -1.48
C SER A 165 18.71 -21.94 -1.88
N LYS A 166 17.51 -22.45 -2.17
CA LYS A 166 17.31 -23.84 -2.62
C LYS A 166 17.91 -24.06 -4.00
N LEU A 167 17.68 -23.14 -4.95
CA LEU A 167 18.26 -23.23 -6.30
C LEU A 167 19.80 -23.24 -6.27
N ARG A 168 20.41 -22.39 -5.44
CA ARG A 168 21.87 -22.35 -5.26
C ARG A 168 22.48 -23.62 -4.63
N ARG A 169 21.67 -24.47 -3.99
CA ARG A 169 22.14 -25.75 -3.42
C ARG A 169 22.04 -26.91 -4.40
N ILE A 170 21.29 -26.74 -5.49
CA ILE A 170 21.03 -27.77 -6.51
C ILE A 170 21.88 -27.53 -7.77
N ALA A 171 22.30 -26.29 -8.01
CA ALA A 171 23.31 -25.92 -9.00
C ALA A 171 24.72 -26.07 -8.43
#